data_AF-A0A485BGX2-F1
#
_entry.id   AF-A0A485BGX2-F1
#
_cell.length_a   1.000
_cell.length_b   1.000
_cell.length_c   1.000
_cell.angle_alpha   90.00
_cell.angle_beta   90.00
_cell.angle_gamma   90.00
#
_symmetry.space_group_name_H-M   'P 1'
#
loop_
_entity.id
_entity.type
_entity.pdbx_description
1 polymer ?
#
loop_
_entity_poly.entity_id
_entity_poly.type
_entity_poly.pdbx_seq_one_letter_code
_entity_poly.pdbx_strand_id
1 'polypeptide(L)' 'MKRNCFSLVVLDKPIQFAGSDRADIVIMFGAQDSNAHIEEGIRAIVALLDNNETMARLRAASTREEVIALL' A
#
# COMPACT_ATOMS: atom_id res chain seq x y z
N MET A 1 14.66 -6.43 -9.45
CA MET A 1 13.31 -6.86 -9.91
C MET A 1 13.33 -7.15 -11.41
N LYS A 2 12.46 -8.05 -11.91
CA LYS A 2 12.29 -8.30 -13.36
C LYS A 2 11.19 -7.45 -14.01
N ARG A 3 10.27 -6.89 -13.20
CA ARG A 3 9.17 -6.00 -13.57
C ARG A 3 8.83 -5.12 -12.37
N ASN A 4 8.26 -3.94 -12.62
CA ASN A 4 7.71 -3.11 -11.56
C ASN A 4 6.48 -3.81 -10.96
N CYS A 5 6.33 -3.76 -9.63
CA CYS A 5 5.21 -4.39 -8.95
C CYS A 5 4.86 -3.68 -7.63
N PHE A 6 3.62 -3.86 -7.21
CA PHE A 6 3.14 -3.50 -5.88
C PHE A 6 2.56 -4.73 -5.19
N SER A 7 2.61 -4.72 -3.86
CA SER A 7 1.89 -5.63 -2.99
C SER A 7 1.25 -4.81 -1.89
N LEU A 8 0.00 -5.14 -1.54
CA LEU A 8 -0.76 -4.54 -0.46
C LEU A 8 -1.17 -5.67 0.50
N VAL A 9 -0.89 -5.48 1.78
CA VAL A 9 -1.32 -6.39 2.84
C VAL A 9 -2.08 -5.59 3.88
N VAL A 10 -3.30 -6.02 4.18
CA VAL A 10 -4.12 -5.49 5.27
C VAL A 10 -4.07 -6.50 6.42
N LEU A 11 -3.78 -6.03 7.63
CA LEU A 11 -3.59 -6.83 8.83
C LEU A 11 -4.73 -6.57 9.81
N ASP A 12 -5.36 -7.63 10.32
CA ASP A 12 -6.41 -7.52 11.36
C ASP A 12 -5.89 -6.88 12.65
N LYS A 13 -4.59 -7.04 12.94
CA LYS A 13 -3.93 -6.49 14.12
C LYS A 13 -2.70 -5.68 13.70
N PRO A 14 -2.60 -4.40 14.07
CA PRO A 14 -1.44 -3.58 13.75
C PRO A 14 -0.16 -4.16 14.36
N ILE A 15 0.91 -4.22 13.57
CA ILE A 15 2.25 -4.64 14.01
C ILE A 15 3.18 -3.44 14.11
N GLN A 16 4.16 -3.50 15.02
CA GLN A 16 5.16 -2.45 15.18
C GLN A 16 6.46 -2.89 14.49
N PHE A 17 6.99 -2.04 13.60
CA PHE A 17 8.35 -2.20 13.10
C PHE A 17 9.32 -1.43 14.00
N ALA A 18 10.59 -1.86 14.02
CA ALA A 18 11.59 -1.25 14.89
C ALA A 18 11.74 0.25 14.60
N GLY A 19 11.43 1.10 15.59
CA GLY A 19 11.52 2.55 15.46
C GLY A 19 10.35 3.21 14.71
N SER A 20 9.26 2.49 14.43
CA SER A 20 8.05 3.04 13.81
C SER A 20 6.82 2.96 14.72
N ASP A 21 5.77 3.68 14.31
CA ASP A 21 4.42 3.45 14.81
C ASP A 21 3.87 2.10 14.35
N ARG A 22 2.75 1.69 14.94
CA ARG A 22 2.07 0.46 14.54
C ARG A 22 1.38 0.66 13.18
N ALA A 23 1.54 -0.31 12.30
CA ALA A 23 0.93 -0.32 10.97
C ALA A 23 0.02 -1.54 10.80
N ASP A 24 -1.16 -1.31 10.25
CA ASP A 24 -2.13 -2.33 9.84
C ASP A 24 -2.22 -2.48 8.32
N ILE A 25 -1.61 -1.58 7.57
CA ILE A 25 -1.50 -1.66 6.12
C ILE A 25 -0.02 -1.61 5.74
N VAL A 26 0.43 -2.60 4.97
CA VAL A 26 1.79 -2.68 4.45
C VAL A 26 1.73 -2.63 2.92
N ILE A 27 2.39 -1.62 2.35
CA ILE A 27 2.54 -1.49 0.89
C ILE A 27 4.00 -1.76 0.54
N MET A 28 4.23 -2.78 -0.27
CA MET A 28 5.54 -3.09 -0.82
C MET A 28 5.61 -2.62 -2.27
N PHE A 29 6.62 -1.81 -2.59
CA PHE A 29 6.90 -1.39 -3.94
C PHE A 29 8.21 -2.01 -4.43
N GLY A 30 8.17 -2.61 -5.62
CA GLY A 30 9.35 -3.08 -6.31
C GLY A 30 9.55 -2.42 -7.65
N ALA A 31 10.65 -1.66 -7.81
CA ALA A 31 11.05 -1.04 -9.07
C ALA A 31 12.32 -1.66 -9.66
N GLN A 32 12.48 -1.56 -10.99
CA GLN A 32 13.72 -1.95 -11.67
C GLN A 32 14.77 -0.82 -11.75
N ASP A 33 14.32 0.43 -11.77
CA ASP A 33 15.15 1.62 -11.89
C ASP A 33 14.80 2.61 -10.77
N SER A 34 15.82 3.29 -10.25
CA SER A 34 15.75 4.21 -9.12
C SER A 34 15.20 5.59 -9.45
N ASN A 35 15.19 6.04 -10.72
CA ASN A 35 14.97 7.47 -10.99
C ASN A 35 13.62 7.85 -11.63
N ALA A 36 13.06 7.07 -12.56
CA ALA A 36 11.84 7.49 -13.28
C ALA A 36 10.52 6.93 -12.69
N HIS A 37 10.57 5.80 -12.00
CA HIS A 37 9.37 5.10 -11.50
C HIS A 37 9.11 5.26 -10.00
N ILE A 38 10.12 5.70 -9.24
CA ILE A 38 9.93 6.02 -7.82
C ILE A 38 8.94 7.18 -7.69
N GLU A 39 9.05 8.22 -8.53
CA GLU A 39 8.15 9.37 -8.42
C GLU A 39 6.68 9.04 -8.76
N GLU A 40 6.41 8.31 -9.85
CA GLU A 40 5.03 7.97 -10.22
C GLU A 40 4.43 6.92 -9.28
N GLY A 41 5.21 5.88 -8.95
CA GLY A 41 4.77 4.79 -8.09
C GLY A 41 4.53 5.25 -6.65
N ILE A 42 5.44 6.06 -6.10
CA ILE A 42 5.24 6.64 -4.77
C ILE A 42 4.12 7.67 -4.79
N ARG A 43 3.97 8.50 -5.83
CA ARG A 43 2.83 9.43 -5.92
C ARG A 43 1.49 8.72 -5.86
N ALA A 44 1.35 7.59 -6.56
CA ALA A 44 0.13 6.79 -6.49
C ALA A 44 -0.13 6.25 -5.07
N ILE A 45 0.92 5.81 -4.37
CA ILE A 45 0.82 5.37 -2.97
C ILE A 45 0.43 6.55 -2.07
N VAL A 46 1.07 7.70 -2.20
CA VAL A 46 0.77 8.89 -1.37
C VAL A 46 -0.67 9.32 -1.58
N ALA A 47 -1.15 9.40 -2.83
CA ALA A 47 -2.54 9.72 -3.13
C ALA A 47 -3.54 8.72 -2.51
N LEU A 48 -3.18 7.43 -2.47
CA LEU A 48 -3.99 6.42 -1.79
C LEU A 48 -4.02 6.63 -0.27
N LEU A 49 -2.86 6.88 0.34
CA LEU A 49 -2.73 7.09 1.78
C LEU A 49 -3.41 8.38 2.26
N ASP A 50 -3.43 9.43 1.44
CA ASP A 50 -4.11 10.69 1.74
C ASP A 50 -5.64 10.58 1.65
N ASN A 51 -6.16 9.52 1.03
CA ASN A 51 -7.60 9.27 0.94
C ASN A 51 -8.11 8.46 2.13
N ASN A 52 -8.48 9.17 3.21
CA ASN A 52 -9.01 8.58 4.43
C ASN A 52 -10.23 7.66 4.21
N GLU A 53 -11.12 7.98 3.26
CA GLU A 53 -12.29 7.15 2.96
C GLU A 53 -11.87 5.81 2.33
N THR A 54 -11.00 5.86 1.31
CA THR A 54 -10.45 4.64 0.69
C THR A 54 -9.69 3.82 1.71
N MET A 55 -8.90 4.46 2.58
CA MET A 55 -8.14 3.79 3.63
C MET A 55 -9.03 3.14 4.70
N ALA A 56 -10.18 3.73 5.03
CA ALA A 56 -11.16 3.11 5.92
C ALA A 56 -11.83 1.90 5.25
N ARG A 57 -12.17 2.01 3.96
CA ARG A 57 -12.76 0.91 3.18
C ARG A 57 -11.79 -0.24 2.97
N LEU A 58 -10.50 0.04 2.74
CA LEU A 58 -9.45 -0.98 2.65
C LEU A 58 -9.29 -1.77 3.95
N ARG A 59 -9.42 -1.12 5.11
CA ARG A 59 -9.39 -1.79 6.43
C ARG A 59 -10.60 -2.67 6.69
N ALA A 60 -11.74 -2.33 6.09
CA ALA A 60 -12.97 -3.10 6.21
C ALA A 60 -13.06 -4.24 5.17
N ALA A 61 -12.22 -4.23 4.14
CA ALA A 61 -12.21 -5.24 3.09
C ALA A 61 -11.73 -6.58 3.65
N SER A 62 -12.50 -7.64 3.35
CA SER A 62 -12.24 -9.02 3.76
C SER A 62 -11.88 -9.93 2.60
N THR A 63 -12.06 -9.44 1.37
CA THR A 63 -11.76 -10.17 0.13
C THR A 63 -10.82 -9.40 -0.78
N ARG A 64 -10.13 -10.13 -1.66
CA ARG A 64 -9.25 -9.54 -2.67
C ARG A 64 -10.03 -8.66 -3.65
N GLU A 65 -11.25 -9.07 -4.00
CA GLU A 65 -12.13 -8.40 -4.94
C GLU A 65 -12.57 -7.04 -4.41
N GLU A 66 -12.90 -6.95 -3.11
CA GLU A 66 -13.21 -5.69 -2.43
C GLU A 66 -12.02 -4.73 -2.47
N VAL A 67 -10.80 -5.23 -2.25
CA VAL A 67 -9.58 -4.43 -2.33
C VAL A 67 -9.35 -3.91 -3.76
N ILE A 68 -9.50 -4.77 -4.78
CA ILE A 68 -9.30 -4.36 -6.18
C ILE A 68 -10.32 -3.30 -6.61
N ALA A 69 -11.56 -3.34 -6.09
CA ALA A 69 -12.57 -2.34 -6.42
C ALA A 69 -12.30 -0.94 -5.83
N LEU A 70 -11.33 -0.82 -4.91
CA LEU A 70 -10.96 0.43 -4.25
C LEU A 70 -9.71 1.10 -4.83
N LEU A 71 -8.96 0.38 -5.68
CA LEU A 71 -7.70 0.80 -6.28
C LEU A 71 -7.90 1.17 -7.75
#